data_AF-A0A7Y3KWP3-F1
#
_entry.id   AF-A0A7Y3KWP3-F1
#
_cell.length_a   1.000
_cell.length_b   1.000
_cell.length_c   1.000
_cell.angle_alpha   90.00
_cell.angle_beta   90.00
_cell.angle_gamma   90.00
#
_symmetry.space_group_name_H-M   'P 1'
#
loop_
_entity.id
_entity.type
_entity.pdbx_description
1 polymer ?
#
loop_
_entity_poly.entity_id
_entity_poly.type
_entity_poly.pdbx_seq_one_letter_code
_entity_poly.pdbx_strand_id
1 'polypeptide(L)'
;MDVAKWVHSQPDSWKERITYGALDMSPAYAAVYSVALPQAAQVVDPFHVVSLANRALDAVRRRVQRDQLGHRGHRDDPLYRVRRVLLMGEEKLSEHAAARLRSLLELGDPEGEVAISYRVKERLRDFYATRDAHEARTMLKELLEHCVSRAMPPEIQKLGRTIETWFDKICNFHVARVSNGPTEALNNLIKRVKRVGFGFRNFANYRIRVLLYAGKPNWRVPGSIVVR
;
A
#
# COMPACT_ATOMS: atom_id res chain seq x y z
N MET A 1 23.82 -7.43 -2.79
CA MET A 1 24.03 -6.35 -3.76
C MET A 1 23.06 -5.25 -3.38
N ASP A 2 23.56 -4.08 -3.00
CA ASP A 2 22.72 -2.94 -2.63
C ASP A 2 22.10 -2.34 -3.90
N VAL A 3 20.77 -2.18 -3.93
CA VAL A 3 20.04 -1.60 -5.07
C VAL A 3 20.57 -0.20 -5.37
N ALA A 4 20.91 0.58 -4.35
CA ALA A 4 21.50 1.90 -4.50
C ALA A 4 22.81 1.84 -5.29
N LYS A 5 23.69 0.90 -4.92
CA LYS A 5 24.98 0.70 -5.59
C LYS A 5 24.80 0.27 -7.04
N TRP A 6 23.82 -0.58 -7.33
CA TRP A 6 23.53 -1.02 -8.69
C TRP A 6 22.99 0.12 -9.57
N VAL A 7 22.08 0.95 -9.04
CA VAL A 7 21.58 2.13 -9.77
C VAL A 7 22.72 3.12 -10.02
N HIS A 8 23.57 3.36 -9.03
CA HIS A 8 24.71 4.26 -9.16
C HIS A 8 25.72 3.78 -10.22
N SER A 9 25.88 2.47 -10.41
CA SER A 9 26.77 1.92 -11.43
C SER A 9 26.20 1.96 -12.86
N GLN A 10 24.97 2.44 -13.07
CA GLN A 10 24.39 2.57 -14.40
C GLN A 10 24.86 3.87 -15.09
N PRO A 11 24.97 3.89 -16.43
CA PRO A 11 25.34 5.09 -17.18
C PRO A 11 24.39 6.28 -16.91
N ASP A 12 24.92 7.50 -16.91
CA ASP A 12 24.11 8.71 -16.72
C ASP A 12 23.03 8.86 -17.79
N SER A 13 23.37 8.56 -19.04
CA SER A 13 22.41 8.54 -20.17
C SER A 13 21.25 7.56 -19.98
N TRP A 14 21.43 6.50 -19.19
CA TRP A 14 20.33 5.60 -18.82
C TRP A 14 19.49 6.20 -17.68
N LYS A 15 20.15 6.74 -16.65
CA LYS A 15 19.47 7.37 -15.51
C LYS A 15 18.61 8.56 -15.93
N GLU A 16 19.12 9.44 -16.79
CA GLU A 16 18.43 10.64 -17.29
C GLU A 16 17.11 10.32 -18.01
N ARG A 17 16.97 9.11 -18.56
CA ARG A 17 15.74 8.65 -19.22
C ARG A 17 14.66 8.20 -18.24
N ILE A 18 14.98 8.06 -16.96
CA ILE A 18 14.02 7.67 -15.92
C ILE A 18 13.28 8.93 -15.46
N THR A 19 11.98 8.96 -15.73
CA THR A 19 11.10 10.08 -15.38
C THR A 19 10.32 9.83 -14.09
N TYR A 20 10.00 8.58 -13.77
CA TYR A 20 9.21 8.21 -12.60
C TYR A 20 9.75 6.96 -11.90
N GLY A 21 9.54 6.89 -10.58
CA GLY A 21 9.86 5.74 -9.75
C GLY A 21 8.75 5.39 -8.79
N ALA A 22 8.19 4.18 -8.91
CA ALA A 22 7.27 3.67 -7.92
C ALA A 22 8.03 3.17 -6.68
N LEU A 23 7.58 3.54 -5.49
CA LEU A 23 8.18 3.12 -4.22
C LEU A 23 7.16 2.96 -3.10
N ASP A 24 7.57 2.20 -2.10
CA ASP A 24 6.88 2.09 -0.83
C ASP A 24 7.13 3.36 0.02
N MET A 25 6.29 3.61 1.03
CA MET A 25 6.46 4.72 1.99
C MET A 25 7.60 4.46 3.00
N SER A 26 8.81 4.23 2.49
CA SER A 26 10.03 4.06 3.28
C SER A 26 10.94 5.29 3.13
N PRO A 27 11.18 6.05 4.22
CA PRO A 27 12.03 7.24 4.17
C PRO A 27 13.45 6.93 3.67
N ALA A 28 14.01 5.78 4.04
CA ALA A 28 15.34 5.36 3.61
C ALA A 28 15.40 5.14 2.10
N TYR A 29 14.40 4.45 1.51
CA TYR A 29 14.36 4.24 0.07
C TYR A 29 14.09 5.54 -0.69
N ALA A 30 13.21 6.41 -0.18
CA ALA A 30 12.97 7.72 -0.78
C ALA A 30 14.23 8.59 -0.82
N ALA A 31 15.04 8.58 0.26
CA ALA A 31 16.30 9.30 0.31
C ALA A 31 17.31 8.76 -0.70
N VAL A 32 17.47 7.43 -0.79
CA VAL A 32 18.32 6.79 -1.81
C VAL A 32 17.87 7.17 -3.22
N TYR A 33 16.57 7.16 -3.47
CA TYR A 33 16.00 7.51 -4.77
C TYR A 33 16.31 8.96 -5.15
N SER A 34 16.17 9.91 -4.20
CA SER A 34 16.50 11.32 -4.41
C SER A 34 17.98 11.55 -4.75
N VAL A 35 18.89 10.74 -4.21
CA VAL A 35 20.33 10.85 -4.49
C VAL A 35 20.68 10.18 -5.82
N ALA A 36 20.12 9.00 -6.09
CA ALA A 36 20.51 8.19 -7.25
C ALA A 36 19.84 8.65 -8.55
N LEU A 37 18.61 9.19 -8.46
CA LEU A 37 17.76 9.57 -9.59
C LEU A 37 17.04 10.91 -9.30
N PRO A 38 17.77 12.02 -9.11
CA PRO A 38 17.20 13.30 -8.68
C PRO A 38 16.16 13.90 -9.63
N GLN A 39 16.26 13.59 -10.93
CA GLN A 39 15.33 14.04 -11.97
C GLN A 39 14.02 13.24 -12.01
N ALA A 40 14.00 12.05 -11.42
CA ALA A 40 12.85 11.16 -11.49
C ALA A 40 11.85 11.46 -10.37
N ALA A 41 10.60 11.75 -10.74
CA ALA A 41 9.53 11.97 -9.78
C ALA A 41 9.18 10.66 -9.05
N GLN A 42 9.17 10.74 -7.73
CA GLN A 42 8.82 9.62 -6.86
C GLN A 42 7.31 9.46 -6.75
N VAL A 43 6.81 8.24 -6.92
CA VAL A 43 5.39 7.87 -6.91
C VAL A 43 5.17 6.84 -5.82
N VAL A 44 4.40 7.18 -4.80
CA VAL A 44 4.03 6.21 -3.76
C VAL A 44 3.02 5.23 -4.32
N ASP A 45 3.24 3.94 -4.10
CA ASP A 45 2.30 2.91 -4.52
C ASP A 45 0.94 3.05 -3.79
N PRO A 46 -0.19 3.12 -4.52
CA PRO A 46 -1.54 3.21 -3.93
C PRO A 46 -1.86 2.11 -2.93
N PHE A 47 -1.36 0.89 -3.14
CA PHE A 47 -1.59 -0.23 -2.23
C PHE A 47 -1.06 0.06 -0.83
N HIS A 48 0.12 0.67 -0.71
CA HIS A 48 0.71 0.96 0.61
C HIS A 48 -0.05 2.06 1.35
N VAL A 49 -0.59 3.03 0.64
CA VAL A 49 -1.39 4.13 1.21
C VAL A 49 -2.74 3.61 1.70
N VAL A 50 -3.46 2.83 0.88
CA VAL A 50 -4.72 2.19 1.29
C VAL A 50 -4.48 1.17 2.41
N SER A 51 -3.39 0.41 2.36
CA SER A 51 -3.00 -0.51 3.45
C SER A 51 -2.68 0.22 4.76
N LEU A 52 -2.08 1.41 4.69
CA LEU A 52 -1.86 2.26 5.86
C LEU A 52 -3.21 2.74 6.46
N ALA A 53 -4.14 3.21 5.62
CA ALA A 53 -5.48 3.61 6.07
C ALA A 53 -6.26 2.43 6.70
N ASN A 54 -6.18 1.25 6.10
CA ASN A 54 -6.76 0.02 6.64
C ASN A 54 -6.20 -0.33 8.02
N ARG A 55 -4.88 -0.17 8.23
CA ARG A 55 -4.25 -0.40 9.53
C ARG A 55 -4.68 0.64 10.57
N ALA A 56 -4.81 1.90 10.18
CA ALA A 56 -5.33 2.95 11.07
C ALA A 56 -6.77 2.65 11.48
N LEU A 57 -7.65 2.32 10.53
CA LEU A 57 -9.03 1.90 10.80
C LEU A 57 -9.11 0.69 11.74
N ASP A 58 -8.33 -0.36 11.51
CA ASP A 58 -8.33 -1.53 12.40
C ASP A 58 -7.77 -1.19 13.79
N ALA A 59 -6.84 -0.25 13.91
CA ALA A 59 -6.35 0.22 15.19
C ALA A 59 -7.42 1.00 15.97
N VAL A 60 -8.14 1.93 15.33
CA VAL A 60 -9.30 2.62 15.94
C VAL A 60 -10.33 1.60 16.40
N ARG A 61 -10.72 0.68 15.52
CA ARG A 61 -11.68 -0.39 15.83
C ARG A 61 -11.26 -1.21 17.06
N ARG A 62 -9.98 -1.58 17.17
CA ARG A 62 -9.47 -2.33 18.33
C ARG A 62 -9.46 -1.50 19.61
N ARG A 63 -9.11 -0.21 19.54
CA ARG A 63 -9.13 0.69 20.68
C ARG A 63 -10.55 0.89 21.18
N VAL A 64 -11.44 1.36 20.31
CA VAL A 64 -12.88 1.57 20.61
C VAL A 64 -13.49 0.34 21.25
N GLN A 65 -13.24 -0.85 20.68
CA GLN A 65 -13.78 -2.08 21.24
C GLN A 65 -13.23 -2.43 22.62
N ARG A 66 -11.93 -2.24 22.84
CA ARG A 66 -11.30 -2.49 24.14
C ARG A 66 -11.79 -1.50 25.19
N ASP A 67 -11.92 -0.24 24.82
CA ASP A 67 -12.32 0.82 25.74
C ASP A 67 -13.80 0.65 26.15
N GLN A 68 -14.65 0.16 25.25
CA GLN A 68 -16.07 -0.13 25.54
C GLN A 68 -16.30 -1.45 26.30
N LEU A 69 -15.62 -2.53 25.91
CA LEU A 69 -15.91 -3.88 26.43
C LEU A 69 -14.91 -4.36 27.49
N GLY A 70 -13.81 -3.62 27.72
CA GLY A 70 -12.74 -4.02 28.62
C GLY A 70 -11.89 -5.19 28.12
N HIS A 71 -12.13 -5.70 26.92
CA HIS A 71 -11.41 -6.84 26.35
C HIS A 71 -11.18 -6.71 24.84
N ARG A 72 -10.32 -7.58 24.31
CA ARG A 72 -10.03 -7.68 22.87
C ARG A 72 -11.23 -8.24 22.08
N GLY A 73 -11.19 -8.05 20.76
CA GLY A 73 -12.08 -8.67 19.76
C GLY A 73 -12.45 -10.12 19.96
N HIS A 74 -13.70 -10.40 20.31
CA HIS A 74 -14.32 -11.73 20.35
C HIS A 74 -15.37 -11.91 19.25
N ARG A 75 -15.71 -13.17 18.94
CA ARG A 75 -16.56 -13.53 17.80
C ARG A 75 -17.90 -12.81 17.77
N ASP A 76 -18.48 -12.53 18.93
CA ASP A 76 -19.84 -12.01 19.05
C ASP A 76 -19.89 -10.47 19.16
N ASP A 77 -18.73 -9.82 19.38
CA ASP A 77 -18.63 -8.37 19.47
C ASP A 77 -18.96 -7.72 18.12
N PRO A 78 -19.81 -6.67 18.08
CA PRO A 78 -20.22 -6.05 16.82
C PRO A 78 -19.03 -5.59 15.95
N LEU A 79 -18.06 -4.89 16.56
CA LEU A 79 -16.87 -4.40 15.88
C LEU A 79 -15.95 -5.54 15.39
N TYR A 80 -15.89 -6.66 16.10
CA TYR A 80 -15.14 -7.82 15.61
C TYR A 80 -15.86 -8.46 14.42
N ARG A 81 -17.19 -8.59 14.49
CA ARG A 81 -18.01 -9.20 13.42
C ARG A 81 -17.94 -8.44 12.10
N VAL A 82 -17.76 -7.13 12.14
CA VAL A 82 -17.71 -6.26 10.94
C VAL A 82 -16.30 -6.04 10.37
N ARG A 83 -15.25 -6.47 11.08
CA ARG A 83 -13.83 -6.20 10.75
C ARG A 83 -13.41 -6.50 9.32
N ARG A 84 -13.99 -7.52 8.67
CA ARG A 84 -13.66 -7.86 7.28
C ARG A 84 -14.35 -6.94 6.28
N VAL A 85 -15.60 -6.55 6.58
CA VAL A 85 -16.39 -5.64 5.74
C VAL A 85 -15.75 -4.25 5.74
N LEU A 86 -15.26 -3.80 6.90
CA LEU A 86 -14.51 -2.55 7.04
C LEU A 86 -13.28 -2.45 6.11
N LEU A 87 -12.69 -3.57 5.68
CA LEU A 87 -11.50 -3.58 4.81
C LEU A 87 -11.84 -3.71 3.32
N MET A 88 -13.09 -4.02 2.98
CA MET A 88 -13.54 -4.03 1.59
C MET A 88 -13.77 -2.59 1.12
N GLY A 89 -13.57 -2.36 -0.18
CA GLY A 89 -13.99 -1.12 -0.81
C GLY A 89 -15.50 -1.06 -0.93
N GLU A 90 -16.08 0.12 -0.72
CA GLU A 90 -17.52 0.33 -0.74
C GLU A 90 -18.13 -0.08 -2.09
N GLU A 91 -17.39 0.11 -3.19
CA GLU A 91 -17.81 -0.28 -4.54
C GLU A 91 -17.98 -1.80 -4.74
N LYS A 92 -17.48 -2.61 -3.79
CA LYS A 92 -17.55 -4.08 -3.81
C LYS A 92 -18.56 -4.64 -2.81
N LEU A 93 -19.20 -3.78 -2.01
CA LEU A 93 -20.17 -4.24 -1.02
C LEU A 93 -21.49 -4.58 -1.71
N SER A 94 -22.03 -5.75 -1.39
CA SER A 94 -23.44 -6.02 -1.66
C SER A 94 -24.31 -5.17 -0.74
N GLU A 95 -25.58 -4.97 -1.11
CA GLU A 95 -26.56 -4.27 -0.27
C GLU A 95 -26.67 -4.91 1.12
N HIS A 96 -26.66 -6.25 1.18
CA HIS A 96 -26.67 -6.98 2.45
C HIS A 96 -25.42 -6.71 3.30
N ALA A 97 -24.23 -6.67 2.69
CA ALA A 97 -22.99 -6.35 3.40
C ALA A 97 -22.96 -4.89 3.90
N ALA A 98 -23.48 -3.95 3.10
CA ALA A 98 -23.61 -2.55 3.47
C ALA A 98 -24.60 -2.33 4.61
N ALA A 99 -25.76 -3.00 4.57
CA ALA A 99 -26.74 -2.97 5.66
C ALA A 99 -26.14 -3.55 6.96
N ARG A 100 -25.46 -4.70 6.86
CA ARG A 100 -24.75 -5.31 7.99
C ARG A 100 -23.66 -4.40 8.56
N LEU A 101 -22.94 -3.67 7.73
CA LEU A 101 -21.93 -2.71 8.17
C LEU A 101 -22.59 -1.61 9.02
N ARG A 102 -23.66 -0.98 8.52
CA ARG A 102 -24.39 0.07 9.25
C ARG A 102 -24.90 -0.44 10.60
N SER A 103 -25.63 -1.56 10.62
CA SER A 103 -26.19 -2.09 11.87
C SER A 103 -25.13 -2.48 12.90
N LEU A 104 -23.98 -3.02 12.48
CA LEU A 104 -22.91 -3.38 13.42
C LEU A 104 -22.11 -2.18 13.93
N LEU A 105 -22.06 -1.08 13.16
CA LEU A 105 -21.49 0.18 13.63
C LEU A 105 -22.46 0.87 14.61
N GLU A 106 -23.76 0.92 14.31
CA GLU A 106 -24.78 1.45 15.25
C GLU A 106 -24.72 0.77 16.63
N LEU A 107 -24.45 -0.54 16.66
CA LEU A 107 -24.37 -1.32 17.89
C LEU A 107 -23.01 -1.21 18.63
N GLY A 108 -21.91 -0.99 17.91
CA GLY A 108 -20.55 -1.14 18.43
C GLY A 108 -19.68 0.12 18.39
N ASP A 109 -20.18 1.21 17.83
CA ASP A 109 -19.45 2.45 17.63
C ASP A 109 -20.27 3.69 18.06
N PRO A 110 -20.72 3.76 19.34
CA PRO A 110 -21.53 4.85 19.88
C PRO A 110 -20.98 6.25 19.61
N GLU A 111 -19.65 6.43 19.65
CA GLU A 111 -18.99 7.73 19.40
C GLU A 111 -18.65 7.95 17.91
N GLY A 112 -18.96 6.99 17.03
CA GLY A 112 -18.74 7.10 15.58
C GLY A 112 -17.28 7.09 15.12
N GLU A 113 -16.33 6.75 16.01
CA GLU A 113 -14.89 6.77 15.72
C GLU A 113 -14.49 5.78 14.62
N VAL A 114 -15.08 4.58 14.61
CA VAL A 114 -14.83 3.56 13.58
C VAL A 114 -15.50 3.95 12.27
N ALA A 115 -16.71 4.50 12.33
CA ALA A 115 -17.47 4.95 11.18
C ALA A 115 -16.74 6.08 10.44
N ILE A 116 -16.27 7.13 11.16
CA ILE A 116 -15.52 8.22 10.54
C ILE A 116 -14.17 7.74 9.97
N SER A 117 -13.50 6.80 10.66
CA SER A 117 -12.26 6.18 10.18
C SER A 117 -12.49 5.39 8.88
N TYR A 118 -13.64 4.71 8.77
CA TYR A 118 -14.04 4.01 7.55
C TYR A 118 -14.31 4.98 6.40
N ARG A 119 -14.94 6.14 6.67
CA ARG A 119 -15.12 7.21 5.69
C ARG A 119 -13.80 7.81 5.21
N VAL A 120 -12.84 8.04 6.10
CA VAL A 120 -11.48 8.50 5.73
C VAL A 120 -10.82 7.52 4.77
N LYS A 121 -10.90 6.21 5.06
CA LYS A 121 -10.37 5.17 4.17
C LYS A 121 -11.08 5.17 2.81
N GLU A 122 -12.41 5.24 2.76
CA GLU A 122 -13.13 5.27 1.47
C GLU A 122 -12.85 6.56 0.68
N ARG A 123 -12.78 7.73 1.33
CA ARG A 123 -12.40 8.99 0.66
C ARG A 123 -11.00 8.92 0.04
N LEU A 124 -10.09 8.19 0.68
CA LEU A 124 -8.77 7.92 0.12
C LEU A 124 -8.80 6.94 -1.08
N ARG A 125 -9.81 6.06 -1.16
CA ARG A 125 -10.04 5.22 -2.34
C ARG A 125 -10.64 6.03 -3.48
N ASP A 126 -11.58 6.92 -3.18
CA ASP A 126 -12.14 7.87 -4.14
C ASP A 126 -11.03 8.75 -4.73
N PHE A 127 -10.11 9.23 -3.89
CA PHE A 127 -8.90 9.92 -4.33
C PHE A 127 -8.20 9.17 -5.46
N TYR A 128 -7.91 7.88 -5.30
CA TYR A 128 -7.25 7.08 -6.33
C TYR A 128 -8.13 6.77 -7.55
N ALA A 129 -9.45 6.76 -7.38
CA ALA A 129 -10.41 6.56 -8.46
C ALA A 129 -10.54 7.80 -9.38
N THR A 130 -10.22 8.99 -8.87
CA THR A 130 -10.28 10.23 -9.64
C THR A 130 -9.28 10.27 -10.80
N ARG A 131 -9.77 10.76 -11.94
CA ARG A 131 -9.00 10.83 -13.19
C ARG A 131 -8.17 12.10 -13.26
N ASP A 132 -8.75 13.23 -12.87
CA ASP A 132 -8.11 14.53 -12.91
C ASP A 132 -7.11 14.72 -11.77
N ALA A 133 -5.90 15.18 -12.10
CA ALA A 133 -4.82 15.31 -11.12
C ALA A 133 -5.02 16.51 -10.18
N HIS A 134 -5.64 17.59 -10.65
CA HIS A 134 -5.89 18.78 -9.85
C HIS A 134 -6.99 18.51 -8.83
N GLU A 135 -8.10 17.91 -9.27
CA GLU A 135 -9.19 17.45 -8.41
C GLU A 135 -8.68 16.47 -7.34
N ALA A 136 -7.88 15.46 -7.73
CA ALA A 136 -7.31 14.52 -6.79
C ALA A 136 -6.45 15.22 -5.72
N ARG A 137 -5.60 16.18 -6.11
CA ARG A 137 -4.78 16.95 -5.16
C ARG A 137 -5.65 17.75 -4.19
N THR A 138 -6.71 18.40 -4.67
CA THR A 138 -7.67 19.15 -3.84
C THR A 138 -8.36 18.23 -2.84
N MET A 139 -8.89 17.09 -3.29
CA MET A 139 -9.54 16.12 -2.40
C MET A 139 -8.61 15.58 -1.31
N LEU A 140 -7.34 15.30 -1.64
CA LEU A 140 -6.39 14.81 -0.64
C LEU A 140 -6.06 15.90 0.39
N LYS A 141 -5.98 17.16 -0.05
CA LYS A 141 -5.76 18.31 0.84
C LYS A 141 -6.93 18.48 1.82
N GLU A 142 -8.16 18.48 1.31
CA GLU A 142 -9.38 18.53 2.15
C GLU A 142 -9.41 17.38 3.16
N LEU A 143 -9.11 16.16 2.71
CA LEU A 143 -9.05 14.99 3.60
C LEU A 143 -8.01 15.17 4.71
N LEU A 144 -6.85 15.74 4.40
CA LEU A 144 -5.81 16.01 5.39
C LEU A 144 -6.24 17.03 6.44
N GLU A 145 -6.87 18.13 6.03
CA GLU A 145 -7.40 19.16 6.93
C GLU A 145 -8.36 18.56 7.96
N HIS A 146 -9.21 17.62 7.54
CA HIS A 146 -10.06 16.88 8.46
C HIS A 146 -9.27 15.91 9.35
N CYS A 147 -8.34 15.12 8.78
CA CYS A 147 -7.60 14.09 9.53
C CYS A 147 -6.79 14.65 10.71
N VAL A 148 -6.24 15.87 10.58
CA VAL A 148 -5.40 16.48 11.62
C VAL A 148 -6.19 17.20 12.72
N SER A 149 -7.52 17.28 12.59
CA SER A 149 -8.39 17.87 13.61
C SER A 149 -8.30 17.11 14.94
N ARG A 150 -8.38 17.85 16.06
CA ARG A 150 -8.37 17.27 17.42
C ARG A 150 -9.56 16.36 17.69
N ALA A 151 -10.66 16.54 16.96
CA ALA A 151 -11.84 15.70 17.06
C ALA A 151 -11.66 14.30 16.43
N MET A 152 -10.62 14.11 15.61
CA MET A 152 -10.38 12.82 14.96
C MET A 152 -9.70 11.82 15.91
N PRO A 153 -9.95 10.51 15.73
CA PRO A 153 -9.21 9.48 16.43
C PRO A 153 -7.69 9.67 16.31
N PRO A 154 -6.90 9.46 17.37
CA PRO A 154 -5.45 9.69 17.34
C PRO A 154 -4.73 8.87 16.27
N GLU A 155 -5.24 7.68 15.94
CA GLU A 155 -4.73 6.84 14.85
C GLU A 155 -4.94 7.48 13.47
N ILE A 156 -6.07 8.19 13.27
CA ILE A 156 -6.36 8.93 12.03
C ILE A 156 -5.52 10.21 11.95
N GLN A 157 -5.32 10.92 13.06
CA GLN A 157 -4.39 12.05 13.08
C GLN A 157 -2.96 11.61 12.69
N LYS A 158 -2.53 10.43 13.16
CA LYS A 158 -1.24 9.85 12.77
C LYS A 158 -1.20 9.46 11.29
N LEU A 159 -2.28 8.91 10.75
CA LEU A 159 -2.44 8.64 9.32
C LEU A 159 -2.30 9.94 8.52
N GLY A 160 -3.01 11.00 8.92
CA GLY A 160 -2.97 12.32 8.29
C GLY A 160 -1.55 12.88 8.20
N ARG A 161 -0.83 12.95 9.32
CA ARG A 161 0.59 13.40 9.34
C ARG A 161 1.50 12.57 8.42
N THR A 162 1.22 11.27 8.30
CA THR A 162 1.99 10.40 7.40
C THR A 162 1.66 10.75 5.94
N ILE A 163 0.38 10.85 5.58
CA ILE A 163 -0.03 11.23 4.23
C ILE A 163 0.52 12.61 3.85
N GLU A 164 0.48 13.57 4.78
CA GLU A 164 1.04 14.91 4.60
C GLU A 164 2.54 14.87 4.26
N THR A 165 3.32 14.08 5.00
CA THR A 165 4.76 13.88 4.74
C THR A 165 5.04 13.35 3.32
N TRP A 166 4.11 12.57 2.78
CA TRP A 166 4.24 11.91 1.47
C TRP A 166 3.37 12.57 0.38
N PHE A 167 2.75 13.71 0.66
CA PHE A 167 1.65 14.28 -0.12
C PHE A 167 1.95 14.38 -1.62
N ASP A 168 3.04 15.05 -1.99
CA ASP A 168 3.39 15.23 -3.40
C ASP A 168 3.69 13.90 -4.10
N LYS A 169 4.36 12.97 -3.41
CA LYS A 169 4.67 11.64 -3.97
C LYS A 169 3.42 10.78 -4.14
N ILE A 170 2.40 10.98 -3.29
CA ILE A 170 1.08 10.35 -3.42
C ILE A 170 0.32 10.95 -4.61
N CYS A 171 0.30 12.27 -4.74
CA CYS A 171 -0.33 12.97 -5.86
C CYS A 171 0.30 12.62 -7.22
N ASN A 172 1.62 12.38 -7.26
CA ASN A 172 2.33 12.02 -8.50
C ASN A 172 1.75 10.78 -9.20
N PHE A 173 1.02 9.91 -8.49
CA PHE A 173 0.30 8.79 -9.10
C PHE A 173 -0.68 9.24 -10.19
N HIS A 174 -1.35 10.39 -10.03
CA HIS A 174 -2.34 10.87 -10.99
C HIS A 174 -1.72 11.37 -12.30
N VAL A 175 -0.44 11.72 -12.27
CA VAL A 175 0.34 12.12 -13.46
C VAL A 175 1.00 10.90 -14.10
N ALA A 176 1.68 10.07 -13.30
CA ALA A 176 2.52 9.00 -13.80
C ALA A 176 1.76 7.68 -14.08
N ARG A 177 0.73 7.38 -13.29
CA ARG A 177 -0.04 6.11 -13.30
C ARG A 177 0.84 4.85 -13.22
N VAL A 178 2.00 4.96 -12.57
CA VAL A 178 2.90 3.82 -12.29
C VAL A 178 2.67 3.26 -10.89
N SER A 179 2.90 1.95 -10.73
CA SER A 179 2.87 1.26 -9.43
C SER A 179 4.00 0.24 -9.34
N ASN A 180 4.32 -0.19 -8.11
CA ASN A 180 5.30 -1.23 -7.82
C ASN A 180 4.72 -2.64 -8.01
N GLY A 181 3.44 -2.76 -8.37
CA GLY A 181 2.71 -4.02 -8.54
C GLY A 181 3.42 -5.08 -9.41
N PRO A 182 3.97 -4.75 -10.60
CA PRO A 182 4.73 -5.71 -11.39
C PRO A 182 5.96 -6.28 -10.66
N THR A 183 6.70 -5.42 -9.96
CA THR A 183 7.86 -5.81 -9.16
C THR A 183 7.43 -6.65 -7.96
N GLU A 184 6.33 -6.30 -7.29
CA GLU A 184 5.76 -7.11 -6.20
C GLU A 184 5.31 -8.50 -6.69
N ALA A 185 4.68 -8.58 -7.87
CA ALA A 185 4.30 -9.85 -8.47
C ALA A 185 5.52 -10.74 -8.73
N LEU A 186 6.59 -10.16 -9.26
CA LEU A 186 7.87 -10.85 -9.45
C LEU A 186 8.48 -11.29 -8.12
N ASN A 187 8.51 -10.41 -7.12
CA ASN A 187 8.99 -10.73 -5.77
C ASN A 187 8.20 -11.87 -5.11
N ASN A 188 6.88 -11.91 -5.30
CA ASN A 188 6.02 -12.98 -4.81
C ASN A 188 6.32 -14.31 -5.52
N LEU A 189 6.61 -14.27 -6.82
CA LEU A 189 7.04 -15.43 -7.59
C LEU A 189 8.38 -15.97 -7.07
N ILE A 190 9.36 -15.09 -6.86
CA ILE A 190 10.67 -15.40 -6.28
C ILE A 190 10.52 -16.04 -4.89
N LYS A 191 9.70 -15.46 -4.02
CA LYS A 191 9.39 -16.01 -2.68
C LYS A 191 8.72 -17.39 -2.77
N ARG A 192 7.85 -17.62 -3.77
CA ARG A 192 7.23 -18.93 -4.02
C ARG A 192 8.26 -19.98 -4.40
N VAL A 193 9.20 -19.65 -5.29
CA VAL A 193 10.32 -20.54 -5.65
C VAL A 193 11.11 -20.94 -4.39
N LYS A 194 11.44 -19.97 -3.52
CA LYS A 194 12.12 -20.24 -2.25
C LYS A 194 11.32 -21.18 -1.35
N ARG A 195 10.00 -20.97 -1.22
CA ARG A 195 9.10 -21.78 -0.38
C ARG A 195 8.98 -23.22 -0.87
N VAL A 196 8.79 -23.41 -2.17
CA VAL A 196 8.68 -24.74 -2.80
C VAL A 196 9.99 -25.52 -2.69
N GLY A 197 11.14 -24.82 -2.73
CA GLY A 197 12.44 -25.42 -2.51
C GLY A 197 12.77 -25.74 -1.04
N PHE A 198 11.89 -25.42 -0.08
CA PHE A 198 12.16 -25.51 1.37
C PHE A 198 13.41 -24.72 1.81
N GLY A 199 13.68 -23.60 1.12
CA GLY A 199 14.89 -22.81 1.29
C GLY A 199 16.04 -23.28 0.41
N PHE A 200 17.05 -22.41 0.26
CA PHE A 200 18.24 -22.69 -0.52
C PHE A 200 19.46 -22.32 0.31
N ARG A 201 20.43 -23.24 0.37
CA ARG A 201 21.72 -23.00 1.05
C ARG A 201 22.74 -22.28 0.16
N ASN A 202 22.57 -22.40 -1.16
CA ASN A 202 23.47 -21.84 -2.15
C ASN A 202 22.74 -20.80 -3.02
N PHE A 203 23.27 -19.57 -3.08
CA PHE A 203 22.67 -18.47 -3.83
C PHE A 203 22.69 -18.68 -5.35
N ALA A 204 23.73 -19.29 -5.91
CA ALA A 204 23.77 -19.59 -7.34
C ALA A 204 22.65 -20.56 -7.74
N ASN A 205 22.44 -21.62 -6.96
CA ASN A 205 21.32 -22.55 -7.20
C ASN A 205 19.95 -21.86 -7.06
N TYR A 206 19.81 -20.99 -6.05
CA TYR A 206 18.59 -20.19 -5.88
C TYR A 206 18.35 -19.27 -7.08
N ARG A 207 19.38 -18.55 -7.52
CA ARG A 207 19.32 -17.63 -8.66
C ARG A 207 18.95 -18.36 -9.95
N ILE A 208 19.56 -19.52 -10.22
CA ILE A 208 19.22 -20.35 -11.40
C ILE A 208 17.74 -20.74 -11.35
N ARG A 209 17.27 -21.27 -10.20
CA ARG A 209 15.87 -21.66 -10.03
C ARG A 209 14.91 -20.49 -10.24
N VAL A 210 15.27 -19.31 -9.71
CA VAL A 210 14.51 -18.07 -9.91
C VAL A 210 14.47 -17.69 -11.38
N LEU A 211 15.61 -17.65 -12.08
CA LEU A 211 15.66 -17.27 -13.49
C LEU A 211 14.90 -18.26 -14.39
N LEU A 212 14.98 -19.56 -14.10
CA LEU A 212 14.23 -20.58 -14.84
C LEU A 212 12.70 -20.42 -14.70
N TYR A 213 12.24 -20.03 -13.50
CA TYR A 213 10.80 -19.92 -13.23
C TYR A 213 10.24 -18.52 -13.55
N ALA A 214 10.98 -17.48 -13.18
CA ALA A 214 10.58 -16.07 -13.25
C ALA A 214 11.06 -15.35 -14.50
N GLY A 215 12.23 -15.74 -15.04
CA GLY A 215 12.84 -15.13 -16.21
C GLY A 215 12.20 -15.53 -17.53
N LYS A 216 11.18 -16.41 -17.50
CA LYS A 216 10.45 -16.93 -18.68
C LYS A 216 11.39 -17.32 -19.83
N PRO A 217 12.40 -18.18 -19.58
CA PRO A 217 13.32 -18.60 -20.64
C PRO A 217 12.54 -19.28 -21.77
N ASN A 218 13.01 -19.10 -23.01
CA ASN A 218 12.43 -19.80 -24.15
C ASN A 218 12.81 -21.29 -24.08
N TRP A 219 11.89 -22.10 -23.57
CA TRP A 219 12.05 -23.55 -23.39
C TRP A 219 12.08 -24.32 -24.72
N ARG A 220 11.69 -23.71 -25.83
CA ARG A 220 11.81 -24.30 -27.19
C ARG A 220 13.21 -24.16 -27.77
N VAL A 221 14.07 -23.35 -27.16
CA VAL A 221 15.46 -23.17 -27.59
C VAL A 221 16.39 -23.39 -26.38
N PRO A 222 16.61 -24.65 -25.96
CA PRO A 222 17.39 -24.97 -24.75
C PRO A 222 18.79 -24.33 -24.76
N GLY A 223 19.42 -24.19 -25.93
CA GLY A 223 20.74 -23.55 -26.09
C GLY A 223 20.77 -22.04 -25.85
N SER A 224 19.62 -21.36 -25.82
CA SER A 224 19.50 -19.93 -25.52
C SER A 224 19.34 -19.62 -24.02
N ILE A 225 19.20 -20.65 -23.18
CA ILE A 225 19.07 -20.50 -21.73
C ILE A 225 20.45 -20.23 -21.13
N VAL A 226 20.94 -19.01 -21.30
CA VAL A 226 22.20 -18.56 -20.71
C VAL A 226 21.92 -18.05 -19.30
N VAL A 227 22.04 -18.93 -18.31
CA VAL A 227 22.05 -18.53 -16.90
C VAL A 227 23.50 -18.21 -16.51
N ARG A 228 24.02 -17.06 -16.96
CA ARG A 228 25.25 -16.48 -16.41
C ARG A 228 24.93 -15.76 -15.13
#